data_AF-A0A2V5UK53-F1
#
_entry.id   AF-A0A2V5UK53-F1
#
_cell.length_a   1.000
_cell.length_b   1.000
_cell.length_c   1.000
_cell.angle_alpha   90.00
_cell.angle_beta   90.00
_cell.angle_gamma   90.00
#
_symmetry.space_group_name_H-M   'P 1'
#
loop_
_entity.id
_entity.type
_entity.pdbx_description
1 polymer ?
#
loop_
_entity_poly.entity_id
_entity_poly.type
_entity_poly.pdbx_seq_one_letter_code
_entity_poly.pdbx_strand_id
1 'polypeptide(L)'
;MVRVEGDRRVLTIRATAFEPPAADAAPCPIKRFHLDAASLPNGIQFISREQRKSDRPDLTEARVVVSGGRPLKDKETFERLVGGLADALGGAIGATRAAVDA
;
A
#
# COMPACT_ATOMS: atom_id res chain seq x y z
N MET A 1 -24.49 -5.84 -14.80
CA MET A 1 -24.09 -4.44 -15.04
C MET A 1 -24.71 -3.60 -13.92
N VAL A 2 -23.89 -2.99 -13.06
CA VAL A 2 -24.42 -2.13 -11.98
C VAL A 2 -24.55 -0.72 -12.52
N ARG A 3 -25.75 -0.13 -12.39
CA ARG A 3 -26.04 1.26 -12.75
C ARG A 3 -26.28 2.03 -11.46
N VAL A 4 -25.52 3.09 -11.24
CA VAL A 4 -25.72 4.02 -10.13
C VAL A 4 -26.55 5.19 -10.65
N GLU A 5 -27.66 5.49 -10.00
CA GLU A 5 -28.57 6.60 -10.32
C GLU A 5 -28.49 7.71 -9.27
N GLY A 6 -28.87 8.94 -9.63
CA GLY A 6 -28.78 10.12 -8.76
C GLY A 6 -27.70 11.13 -9.16
N ASP A 7 -27.85 12.35 -8.63
CA ASP A 7 -27.06 13.54 -9.01
C ASP A 7 -25.64 13.54 -8.41
N ARG A 8 -25.43 12.89 -7.28
CA ARG A 8 -24.11 12.76 -6.62
C ARG A 8 -23.76 11.29 -6.46
N ARG A 9 -22.55 10.93 -6.89
CA ARG A 9 -22.05 9.55 -6.87
C ARG A 9 -20.73 9.50 -6.13
N VAL A 10 -20.65 8.62 -5.15
CA VAL A 10 -19.43 8.34 -4.39
C VAL A 10 -18.94 6.96 -4.80
N LEU A 11 -17.70 6.88 -5.29
CA LEU A 11 -17.09 5.63 -5.73
C LEU A 11 -15.76 5.46 -5.00
N THR A 12 -15.49 4.26 -4.52
CA THR A 12 -14.14 3.85 -4.10
C THR A 12 -13.52 3.06 -5.25
N ILE A 13 -12.33 3.46 -5.66
CA ILE A 13 -11.62 2.86 -6.79
C ILE A 13 -10.33 2.25 -6.26
N ARG A 14 -10.04 1.02 -6.67
CA ARG A 14 -8.75 0.39 -6.38
C ARG A 14 -7.64 1.18 -7.07
N ALA A 15 -6.56 1.51 -6.34
CA ALA A 15 -5.48 2.36 -6.84
C ALA A 15 -4.90 1.91 -8.20
N THR A 16 -4.88 0.61 -8.47
CA THR A 16 -4.34 0.02 -9.71
C THR A 16 -5.41 -0.30 -10.78
N ALA A 17 -6.63 0.22 -10.65
CA ALA A 17 -7.72 -0.10 -11.58
C ALA A 17 -7.59 0.62 -12.94
N PHE A 18 -6.84 1.72 -12.98
CA PHE A 18 -6.66 2.57 -14.15
C PHE A 18 -5.19 2.93 -14.32
N GLU A 19 -4.80 3.24 -15.54
CA GLU A 19 -3.45 3.75 -15.83
C GLU A 19 -3.26 5.16 -15.25
N PRO A 20 -2.06 5.49 -14.75
CA PRO A 20 -1.77 6.84 -14.28
C PRO A 20 -1.86 7.83 -15.45
N PRO A 21 -2.38 9.05 -15.21
CA PRO A 21 -2.44 10.08 -16.25
C PRO A 21 -1.03 10.53 -16.64
N ALA A 22 -0.89 11.03 -17.88
CA ALA A 22 0.35 11.65 -18.33
C ALA A 22 0.68 12.91 -17.51
N ALA A 23 1.97 13.17 -17.32
CA ALA A 23 2.48 14.26 -16.48
C ALA A 23 2.48 15.64 -17.17
N ASP A 24 1.78 15.78 -18.29
CA ASP A 24 1.74 16.93 -19.18
C ASP A 24 0.45 17.76 -19.02
N ALA A 25 -0.29 17.56 -17.93
CA ALA A 25 -1.53 18.28 -17.66
C ALA A 25 -1.29 19.79 -17.48
N ALA A 26 -2.18 20.60 -18.07
CA ALA A 26 -2.17 22.05 -17.90
C ALA A 26 -2.37 22.45 -16.41
N PRO A 27 -1.80 23.58 -15.97
CA PRO A 27 -1.99 24.06 -14.59
C PRO A 27 -3.47 24.27 -14.24
N CYS A 28 -3.90 23.71 -13.12
CA CYS A 28 -5.27 23.85 -12.62
C CYS A 28 -5.34 24.90 -11.50
N PRO A 29 -6.30 25.85 -11.53
CA PRO A 29 -6.43 26.85 -10.47
C PRO A 29 -6.81 26.22 -9.12
N ILE A 30 -6.10 26.61 -8.07
CA ILE A 30 -6.38 26.15 -6.70
C ILE A 30 -7.59 26.91 -6.16
N LYS A 31 -8.72 26.20 -5.95
CA LYS A 31 -9.89 26.75 -5.25
C LYS A 31 -9.79 26.40 -3.77
N ARG A 32 -9.55 27.40 -2.92
CA ARG A 32 -9.59 27.22 -1.46
C ARG A 32 -11.03 26.95 -1.01
N PHE A 33 -11.19 25.93 -0.18
CA PHE A 33 -12.45 25.61 0.48
C PHE A 33 -12.25 25.76 1.99
N HIS A 34 -13.09 26.58 2.63
CA HIS A 34 -13.08 26.72 4.08
C HIS A 34 -13.96 25.62 4.70
N LEU A 35 -13.36 24.84 5.58
CA LEU A 35 -14.02 23.80 6.35
C LEU A 35 -13.87 24.15 7.83
N ASP A 36 -14.99 24.19 8.56
CA ASP A 36 -14.96 24.33 10.01
C ASP A 36 -14.67 22.96 10.64
N ALA A 37 -13.42 22.73 11.05
CA ALA A 37 -13.01 21.47 11.67
C ALA A 37 -13.72 21.22 13.00
N ALA A 38 -14.15 22.27 13.72
CA ALA A 38 -14.86 22.13 14.99
C ALA A 38 -16.28 21.59 14.81
N SER A 39 -16.85 21.72 13.61
CA SER A 39 -18.18 21.19 13.26
C SER A 39 -18.19 19.68 12.95
N LEU A 40 -17.02 19.03 12.87
CA LEU A 40 -16.89 17.62 12.52
C LEU A 40 -16.88 16.71 13.76
N PRO A 41 -17.33 15.44 13.62
CA PRO A 41 -17.16 14.44 14.67
C PRO A 41 -15.68 14.26 15.02
N ASN A 42 -15.34 14.37 16.31
CA ASN A 42 -13.96 14.37 16.81
C ASN A 42 -13.62 13.13 17.67
N GLY A 43 -14.28 12.00 17.40
CA GLY A 43 -14.11 10.76 18.18
C GLY A 43 -12.79 9.99 17.95
N ILE A 44 -11.88 10.50 17.11
CA ILE A 44 -10.60 9.88 16.79
C ILE A 44 -9.50 10.91 16.98
N GLN A 45 -8.47 10.54 17.73
CA GLN A 45 -7.26 11.35 17.91
C GLN A 45 -6.05 10.60 17.34
N PHE A 46 -5.27 11.30 16.51
CA PHE A 46 -3.97 10.82 16.10
C PHE A 46 -2.99 10.95 17.27
N ILE A 47 -2.49 9.82 17.78
CA ILE A 47 -1.55 9.78 18.91
C ILE A 47 -0.11 9.64 18.41
N SER A 48 0.14 8.62 17.59
CA SER A 48 1.46 8.35 17.02
C SER A 48 1.33 7.49 15.76
N ARG A 49 2.41 7.44 14.97
CA ARG A 49 2.57 6.53 13.83
C ARG A 49 3.92 5.84 13.93
N GLU A 50 3.90 4.55 14.23
CA GLU A 50 5.09 3.71 14.18
C GLU A 50 5.23 3.13 12.77
N GLN A 51 6.24 3.60 12.04
CA GLN A 51 6.60 3.06 10.74
C GLN A 51 7.85 2.20 10.92
N ARG A 52 7.75 0.90 10.61
CA ARG A 52 8.93 0.03 10.58
C ARG A 52 9.83 0.51 9.44
N LYS A 53 11.01 1.02 9.80
CA LYS A 53 12.08 1.22 8.83
C LYS A 53 12.60 -0.16 8.45
N SER A 54 12.56 -0.44 7.16
CA SER A 54 13.13 -1.62 6.54
C SER A 54 14.22 -1.13 5.60
N ASP A 55 15.36 -1.81 5.62
CA ASP A 55 16.42 -1.57 4.61
C ASP A 55 15.97 -2.04 3.22
N ARG A 56 14.95 -2.90 3.17
CA ARG A 56 14.29 -3.38 1.96
C ARG A 56 13.12 -2.48 1.56
N PRO A 57 12.87 -2.29 0.26
CA PRO A 57 11.75 -1.48 -0.23
C PRO A 57 10.41 -1.98 0.30
N ASP A 58 9.43 -1.08 0.39
CA ASP A 58 8.06 -1.44 0.77
C ASP A 58 7.48 -2.42 -0.25
N LEU A 59 6.76 -3.43 0.23
CA LEU A 59 6.17 -4.47 -0.61
C LEU A 59 5.22 -3.91 -1.68
N THR A 60 4.56 -2.78 -1.40
CA THR A 60 3.62 -2.14 -2.32
C THR A 60 4.29 -1.32 -3.41
N GLU A 61 5.57 -0.95 -3.23
CA GLU A 61 6.34 -0.11 -4.14
C GLU A 61 7.51 -0.86 -4.81
N ALA A 62 7.83 -2.06 -4.32
CA ALA A 62 8.95 -2.85 -4.83
C ALA A 62 8.72 -3.35 -6.26
N ARG A 63 9.73 -3.16 -7.12
CA ARG A 63 9.73 -3.71 -8.49
C ARG A 63 9.88 -5.22 -8.53
N VAL A 64 10.64 -5.77 -7.58
CA VAL A 64 10.91 -7.20 -7.45
C VAL A 64 10.41 -7.65 -6.09
N VAL A 65 9.62 -8.72 -6.08
CA VAL A 65 9.13 -9.35 -4.86
C VAL A 65 9.55 -10.81 -4.86
N VAL A 66 10.34 -11.22 -3.86
CA VAL A 66 10.71 -12.61 -3.65
C VAL A 66 9.82 -13.17 -2.55
N SER A 67 9.03 -14.20 -2.87
CA SER A 67 8.01 -14.73 -1.95
C SER A 67 8.32 -16.14 -1.46
N GLY A 68 8.16 -16.38 -0.16
CA GLY A 68 8.30 -17.69 0.47
C GLY A 68 6.99 -18.25 1.06
N GLY A 69 6.99 -19.54 1.37
CA GLY A 69 5.82 -20.23 1.91
C GLY A 69 6.14 -21.32 2.94
N ARG A 70 5.09 -21.96 3.44
CA ARG A 70 5.14 -23.01 4.49
C ARG A 70 6.24 -24.08 4.32
N PRO A 71 6.60 -24.54 3.10
CA PRO A 71 7.65 -25.55 2.93
C PRO A 71 9.05 -25.15 3.43
N LEU A 72 9.30 -23.86 3.69
CA LEU A 72 10.56 -23.36 4.23
C LEU A 72 10.77 -23.67 5.72
N LYS A 73 9.69 -24.08 6.42
CA LYS A 73 9.64 -24.65 7.79
C LYS A 73 10.09 -23.75 8.94
N ASP A 74 11.08 -22.89 8.74
CA ASP A 74 11.66 -22.06 9.79
C ASP A 74 12.12 -20.69 9.27
N LYS A 75 12.27 -19.75 10.21
CA LYS A 75 12.63 -18.35 9.92
C LYS A 75 14.05 -18.21 9.39
N GLU A 76 14.99 -19.04 9.83
CA GLU A 76 16.39 -18.96 9.40
C GLU A 76 16.53 -19.36 7.93
N THR A 77 15.91 -20.47 7.54
CA THR A 77 15.84 -20.93 6.14
C THR A 77 15.11 -19.92 5.26
N PHE A 78 14.01 -19.34 5.76
CA PHE A 78 13.27 -18.30 5.05
C PHE A 78 14.15 -17.07 4.80
N GLU A 79 14.81 -16.54 5.82
CA GLU A 79 15.64 -15.35 5.70
C GLU A 79 16.86 -15.61 4.81
N ARG A 80 17.52 -16.77 4.97
CA ARG A 80 18.69 -17.14 4.17
C ARG A 80 18.37 -17.24 2.67
N LEU A 81 17.23 -17.82 2.32
CA LEU A 81 16.87 -18.07 0.92
C LEU A 81 16.08 -16.91 0.31
N VAL A 82 14.96 -16.54 0.94
CA VAL A 82 14.03 -15.53 0.43
C VAL A 82 14.61 -14.14 0.67
N GLY A 83 15.09 -13.88 1.89
CA GLY A 83 15.71 -12.61 2.24
C GLY A 83 17.01 -12.37 1.48
N GLY A 84 17.92 -13.35 1.47
CA GLY A 84 19.17 -13.25 0.72
C GLY A 84 18.97 -12.99 -0.78
N LEU A 85 17.97 -13.64 -1.40
CA LEU A 85 17.65 -13.37 -2.81
C LEU A 85 16.98 -12.00 -3.01
N ALA A 86 16.11 -11.57 -2.10
CA ALA A 86 15.53 -10.24 -2.15
C ALA A 86 16.61 -9.15 -2.05
N ASP A 87 17.58 -9.32 -1.14
CA ASP A 87 18.70 -8.39 -0.96
C ASP A 87 19.58 -8.32 -2.21
N ALA A 88 19.90 -9.47 -2.80
CA ALA A 88 20.69 -9.55 -4.04
C ALA A 88 20.01 -8.85 -5.23
N LEU A 89 18.67 -8.78 -5.22
CA LEU A 89 17.87 -8.18 -6.29
C LEU A 89 17.38 -6.76 -5.94
N GLY A 90 17.69 -6.24 -4.75
CA GLY A 90 17.14 -4.98 -4.26
C GLY A 90 15.61 -4.98 -4.16
N GLY A 91 15.02 -6.15 -3.87
CA GLY A 91 13.59 -6.39 -3.85
C GLY A 91 12.99 -6.45 -2.44
N ALA A 92 11.66 -6.55 -2.39
CA ALA A 92 10.92 -6.79 -1.15
C ALA A 92 10.68 -8.30 -0.93
N ILE A 93 10.37 -8.66 0.32
CA ILE A 93 10.04 -10.03 0.70
C ILE A 93 8.53 -10.17 0.87
N GLY A 94 7.96 -11.19 0.23
CA GLY A 94 6.58 -11.63 0.44
C GLY A 94 6.51 -12.96 1.19
N ALA A 95 5.41 -13.20 1.89
CA ALA A 95 5.13 -14.48 2.52
C ALA A 95 3.67 -14.87 2.31
N THR A 96 3.44 -16.17 2.09
CA THR A 96 2.06 -16.71 2.12
C THR A 96 1.53 -16.71 3.55
N ARG A 97 0.20 -16.63 3.72
CA ARG A 97 -0.44 -16.64 5.04
C ARG A 97 0.00 -17.83 5.91
N ALA A 98 0.10 -19.02 5.33
CA ALA A 98 0.53 -20.22 6.05
C ALA A 98 1.99 -20.17 6.55
N ALA A 99 2.84 -19.29 6.00
CA ALA A 99 4.19 -19.04 6.51
C ALA A 99 4.23 -17.90 7.54
N VAL A 100 3.25 -17.00 7.52
CA VAL A 100 3.10 -15.93 8.52
C VAL A 100 2.47 -16.48 9.81
N ASP A 101 1.52 -17.41 9.66
CA ASP A 101 0.77 -18.01 10.76
C ASP A 101 1.52 -19.17 11.48
N ALA A 102 2.65 -19.65 10.92
CA ALA A 102 3.45 -20.76 11.44
C ALA A 102 4.68 -20.27 12.20
#